data_AF-A0AAW1I827-F1
#
_entry.id   AF-A0AAW1I827-F1
#
_cell.length_a   1.000
_cell.length_b   1.000
_cell.length_c   1.000
_cell.angle_alpha   90.00
_cell.angle_beta   90.00
_cell.angle_gamma   90.00
#
_symmetry.space_group_name_H-M   'P 1'
#
loop_
_entity.id
_entity.type
_entity.pdbx_description
1 polymer ?
#
loop_
_entity_poly.entity_id
_entity_poly.type
_entity_poly.pdbx_seq_one_letter_code
_entity_poly.pdbx_strand_id
1 'polypeptide(L)'
;MEVYELMKDSKYRMYIGAVDKALKNFEYTSEWADLIAALGKLNKVLLSYTKYPDIPRRIKIGKRLAQCMHPALPSGVHLKALETYDIIFKSMGTDRLSLELFIYSAGLFPLLGHAAMNIRPLLLTVYETHFVPLRERLRPALSGFLSGVLPGLETGSDYFDRTNALLENVCEGVGPAYFYTCIWQCIRSNSPVRLPAISYVLSHYSRKLTMEDQLYLMGNDVDIMVSGLCAAIYDPSILVQRSALDLLIVCFPMNNNQLLYSDMVRLVTAALTTILRRDMSLNRRLYSWLLNSDVNPQY
;
A
#
# COMPACT_ATOMS: atom_id res chain seq x y z
N MET A 1 -11.96 -22.26 16.09
CA MET A 1 -11.48 -23.25 17.07
C MET A 1 -10.37 -22.61 17.87
N GLU A 2 -10.56 -22.44 19.18
CA GLU A 2 -9.55 -21.84 20.05
C GLU A 2 -8.30 -22.73 20.14
N VAL A 3 -7.13 -22.12 20.25
CA VAL A 3 -5.82 -22.81 20.26
C VAL A 3 -5.77 -23.89 21.35
N TYR A 4 -6.46 -23.68 22.47
CA TYR A 4 -6.56 -24.64 23.57
C TYR A 4 -7.17 -25.97 23.15
N GLU A 5 -8.24 -25.96 22.34
CA GLU A 5 -8.87 -27.18 21.84
C GLU A 5 -7.98 -27.89 20.81
N LEU A 6 -7.26 -27.13 19.98
CA LEU A 6 -6.30 -27.68 19.03
C LEU A 6 -5.15 -28.42 19.73
N MET A 7 -4.71 -27.96 20.90
CA MET A 7 -3.65 -28.62 21.68
C MET A 7 -4.04 -30.02 22.16
N LYS A 8 -5.33 -30.34 22.25
CA LYS A 8 -5.81 -31.69 22.59
C LYS A 8 -5.66 -32.66 21.41
N ASP A 9 -5.65 -32.16 20.17
CA ASP A 9 -5.43 -32.97 18.96
C ASP A 9 -3.95 -33.38 18.81
N SER A 10 -3.69 -34.68 18.82
CA SER A 10 -2.33 -35.23 18.66
C SER A 10 -1.70 -34.86 17.32
N LYS A 11 -2.48 -34.76 16.24
CA LYS A 11 -1.96 -34.40 14.92
C LYS A 11 -1.53 -32.92 14.90
N TYR A 12 -2.22 -32.04 15.64
CA TYR A 12 -1.81 -30.65 15.77
C TYR A 12 -0.54 -30.51 16.64
N ARG A 13 -0.39 -31.31 17.71
CA ARG A 13 0.88 -31.37 18.46
C ARG A 13 2.06 -31.82 17.59
N MET A 14 1.85 -32.79 16.70
CA MET A 14 2.84 -33.20 15.71
C MET A 14 3.17 -32.07 14.71
N TYR A 15 2.15 -31.30 14.29
CA TYR A 15 2.34 -30.13 13.43
C TYR A 15 3.26 -29.10 14.07
N ILE A 16 3.03 -28.75 15.35
CA ILE A 16 3.91 -27.83 16.10
C ILE A 16 5.36 -28.35 16.10
N GLY A 17 5.57 -29.62 16.44
CA GLY A 17 6.91 -30.22 16.47
C GLY A 17 7.59 -30.22 15.09
N ALA A 18 6.83 -30.47 14.03
CA ALA A 18 7.34 -30.41 12.65
C ALA A 18 7.73 -28.98 12.24
N VAL A 19 6.94 -27.97 12.62
CA VAL A 19 7.25 -26.56 12.39
C VAL A 19 8.49 -26.14 13.18
N ASP A 20 8.59 -26.51 14.45
CA ASP A 20 9.77 -26.21 15.29
C ASP A 20 11.04 -26.82 14.69
N LYS A 21 10.97 -28.06 14.19
CA LYS A 21 12.08 -28.73 13.48
C LYS A 21 12.43 -28.03 12.17
N ALA A 22 11.44 -27.58 11.40
CA ALA A 22 11.67 -26.84 10.17
C ALA A 22 12.34 -25.47 10.44
N LEU A 23 11.88 -24.76 11.47
CA LEU A 23 12.39 -23.44 11.84
C LEU A 23 13.85 -23.43 12.29
N LYS A 24 14.37 -24.54 12.83
CA LYS A 24 15.80 -24.67 13.15
C LYS A 24 16.71 -24.50 11.93
N ASN A 25 16.23 -24.79 10.71
CA ASN A 25 17.03 -24.59 9.50
C ASN A 25 17.32 -23.11 9.21
N PHE A 26 16.54 -22.17 9.75
CA PHE A 26 16.79 -20.73 9.60
C PHE A 26 17.84 -20.19 10.59
N GLU A 27 18.31 -20.99 11.54
CA GLU A 27 19.30 -20.56 12.55
C GLU A 27 20.74 -20.75 12.06
N TYR A 28 20.95 -21.57 11.04
CA TYR A 28 22.27 -21.94 10.49
C TYR A 28 22.46 -21.50 9.03
N THR A 29 21.75 -20.44 8.60
CA THR A 29 21.84 -19.95 7.22
C THR A 29 23.03 -19.01 7.07
N SER A 30 23.97 -19.36 6.21
CA SER A 30 25.15 -18.54 5.89
C SER A 30 25.01 -17.86 4.53
N GLU A 31 24.30 -18.50 3.61
CA GLU A 31 24.08 -18.01 2.25
C GLU A 31 22.59 -17.92 1.91
N TRP A 32 22.27 -17.18 0.85
CA TRP A 32 20.88 -17.03 0.39
C TRP A 32 20.25 -18.37 -0.05
N ALA A 33 21.06 -19.30 -0.55
CA ALA A 33 20.59 -20.64 -0.95
C ALA A 33 20.05 -21.43 0.25
N ASP A 34 20.63 -21.23 1.44
CA ASP A 34 20.15 -21.88 2.67
C ASP A 34 18.74 -21.40 3.05
N LEU A 35 18.42 -20.13 2.79
CA LEU A 35 17.08 -19.59 3.00
C LEU A 35 16.06 -20.27 2.08
N ILE A 36 16.40 -20.49 0.81
CA ILE A 36 15.53 -21.21 -0.14
C ILE A 36 15.30 -22.65 0.35
N ALA A 37 16.35 -23.34 0.79
CA ALA A 37 16.24 -24.69 1.33
C ALA A 37 15.39 -24.74 2.62
N ALA A 38 15.57 -23.77 3.52
CA ALA A 38 14.81 -23.65 4.76
C ALA A 38 13.32 -23.37 4.49
N LEU A 39 13.01 -22.43 3.59
CA LEU A 39 11.64 -22.17 3.12
C LEU A 39 11.03 -23.40 2.44
N GLY A 40 11.80 -24.11 1.61
CA GLY A 40 11.33 -25.34 0.96
C GLY A 40 10.94 -26.43 1.96
N LYS A 41 11.72 -26.61 3.04
CA LYS A 41 11.37 -27.53 4.14
C LYS A 41 10.12 -27.07 4.89
N LEU A 42 10.00 -25.77 5.16
CA LEU A 42 8.82 -25.20 5.81
C LEU A 42 7.55 -25.40 4.97
N ASN A 43 7.61 -25.14 3.65
CA ASN A 43 6.48 -25.32 2.74
C ASN A 43 5.96 -26.76 2.74
N LYS A 44 6.86 -27.75 2.72
CA LYS A 44 6.48 -29.17 2.81
C LYS A 44 5.72 -29.48 4.10
N VAL A 45 6.16 -28.91 5.22
CA VAL A 45 5.46 -29.08 6.51
C VAL A 45 4.09 -28.41 6.45
N LEU A 46 4.00 -27.14 6.07
CA LEU A 46 2.73 -26.42 6.01
C LEU A 46 1.70 -27.11 5.09
N LEU A 47 2.13 -27.57 3.91
CA LEU A 47 1.29 -28.31 2.96
C LEU A 47 0.77 -29.65 3.51
N SER A 48 1.50 -30.29 4.42
CA SER A 48 1.08 -31.55 5.04
C SER A 48 0.00 -31.35 6.11
N TYR A 49 -0.25 -30.10 6.53
CA TYR A 49 -1.13 -29.74 7.64
C TYR A 49 -2.17 -28.67 7.28
N THR A 50 -2.50 -28.50 5.99
CA THR A 50 -3.42 -27.47 5.45
C THR A 50 -4.82 -27.47 6.06
N LYS A 51 -5.26 -28.60 6.65
CA LYS A 51 -6.54 -28.70 7.36
C LYS A 51 -6.63 -27.84 8.62
N TYR A 52 -5.49 -27.34 9.13
CA TYR A 52 -5.44 -26.49 10.32
C TYR A 52 -5.33 -25.02 9.92
N PRO A 53 -6.34 -24.18 10.21
CA PRO A 53 -6.23 -22.74 9.96
C PRO A 53 -5.26 -22.03 10.90
N ASP A 54 -5.00 -22.60 12.07
CA ASP A 54 -3.99 -22.07 12.98
C ASP A 54 -2.58 -22.47 12.51
N ILE A 55 -1.71 -21.46 12.36
CA ILE A 55 -0.31 -21.65 12.00
C ILE A 55 0.56 -21.60 13.27
N PRO A 56 1.17 -22.73 13.68
CA PRO A 56 2.10 -22.76 14.80
C PRO A 56 3.25 -21.80 14.59
N ARG A 57 3.70 -21.15 15.67
CA ARG A 57 4.85 -20.23 15.66
C ARG A 57 4.73 -19.11 14.61
N ARG A 58 3.51 -18.71 14.24
CA ARG A 58 3.23 -17.65 13.24
C ARG A 58 4.09 -16.40 13.35
N ILE A 59 4.38 -15.91 14.56
CA ILE A 59 5.25 -14.74 14.77
C ILE A 59 6.70 -15.03 14.34
N LYS A 60 7.25 -16.20 14.71
CA LYS A 60 8.62 -16.58 14.30
C LYS A 60 8.70 -16.82 12.79
N ILE A 61 7.67 -17.45 12.20
CA ILE A 61 7.55 -17.62 10.75
C ILE A 61 7.48 -16.26 10.05
N GLY A 62 6.59 -15.36 10.48
CA GLY A 62 6.43 -14.02 9.90
C GLY A 62 7.73 -13.22 9.90
N LYS A 63 8.49 -13.25 11.01
CA LYS A 63 9.83 -12.64 11.08
C LYS A 63 10.82 -13.22 10.07
N ARG A 64 10.84 -14.55 9.88
CA ARG A 64 11.72 -15.19 8.89
C ARG A 64 11.30 -14.89 7.46
N LEU A 65 9.99 -14.82 7.20
CA LEU A 65 9.48 -14.40 5.89
C LEU A 65 9.82 -12.94 5.59
N ALA A 66 9.67 -12.03 6.56
CA ALA A 66 10.08 -10.65 6.40
C ALA A 66 11.58 -10.51 6.09
N GLN A 67 12.43 -11.27 6.79
CA GLN A 67 13.86 -11.36 6.46
C GLN A 67 14.08 -11.82 5.02
N CYS A 68 13.34 -12.84 4.57
CA CYS A 68 13.45 -13.37 3.21
C CYS A 68 12.98 -12.38 2.14
N MET A 69 12.23 -11.32 2.49
CA MET A 69 11.79 -10.26 1.57
C MET A 69 12.75 -9.06 1.53
N HIS A 70 13.92 -9.14 2.17
CA HIS A 70 14.89 -8.05 2.17
C HIS A 70 15.37 -7.73 0.72
N PRO A 71 15.45 -6.45 0.31
CA PRO A 71 15.83 -6.06 -1.06
C PRO A 71 17.19 -6.57 -1.53
N ALA A 72 18.13 -6.78 -0.59
CA ALA A 72 19.47 -7.31 -0.91
C ALA A 72 19.50 -8.83 -1.21
N LEU A 73 18.38 -9.54 -1.05
CA LEU A 73 18.31 -10.97 -1.34
C LEU A 73 17.87 -11.21 -2.80
N PRO A 74 18.33 -12.31 -3.42
CA PRO A 74 18.00 -12.60 -4.81
C PRO A 74 16.53 -13.00 -4.99
N SER A 75 16.02 -12.81 -6.21
CA SER A 75 14.63 -13.08 -6.58
C SER A 75 14.17 -14.51 -6.28
N GLY A 76 15.07 -15.50 -6.33
CA GLY A 76 14.77 -16.88 -5.94
C GLY A 76 14.32 -17.04 -4.48
N VAL A 77 14.87 -16.22 -3.57
CA VAL A 77 14.43 -16.20 -2.17
C VAL A 77 13.06 -15.55 -2.05
N HIS A 78 12.84 -14.42 -2.74
CA HIS A 78 11.54 -13.73 -2.76
C HIS A 78 10.43 -14.65 -3.31
N LEU A 79 10.69 -15.34 -4.43
CA LEU A 79 9.78 -16.31 -5.04
C LEU A 79 9.35 -17.38 -4.01
N LYS A 80 10.33 -18.02 -3.37
CA LYS A 80 10.05 -19.09 -2.41
C LYS A 80 9.31 -18.58 -1.17
N ALA A 81 9.60 -17.36 -0.74
CA ALA A 81 8.90 -16.72 0.36
C ALA A 81 7.46 -16.36 -0.01
N LEU A 82 7.18 -15.87 -1.24
CA LEU A 82 5.82 -15.63 -1.73
C LEU A 82 4.99 -16.91 -1.80
N GLU A 83 5.57 -18.03 -2.25
CA GLU A 83 4.91 -19.34 -2.18
C GLU A 83 4.56 -19.72 -0.72
N THR A 84 5.44 -19.41 0.22
CA THR A 84 5.20 -19.68 1.65
C THR A 84 4.05 -18.84 2.19
N TYR A 85 4.00 -17.55 1.84
CA TYR A 85 2.88 -16.67 2.17
C TYR A 85 1.55 -17.20 1.60
N ASP A 86 1.54 -17.61 0.33
CA ASP A 86 0.34 -18.17 -0.32
C ASP A 86 -0.18 -19.42 0.39
N ILE A 87 0.71 -20.37 0.76
CA ILE A 87 0.32 -21.57 1.53
C ILE A 87 -0.29 -21.19 2.88
N ILE A 88 0.34 -20.25 3.59
CA ILE A 88 -0.13 -19.77 4.89
C ILE A 88 -1.52 -19.14 4.76
N PHE A 89 -1.70 -18.21 3.84
CA PHE A 89 -2.96 -17.48 3.68
C PHE A 89 -4.10 -18.39 3.22
N LYS A 90 -3.83 -19.34 2.31
CA LYS A 90 -4.81 -20.38 1.93
C LYS A 90 -5.24 -21.24 3.10
N SER A 91 -4.32 -21.60 3.98
CA SER A 91 -4.63 -22.42 5.17
C SER A 91 -5.44 -21.62 6.19
N MET A 92 -5.07 -20.36 6.44
CA MET A 92 -5.71 -19.49 7.43
C MET A 92 -7.11 -19.05 7.03
N GLY A 93 -7.35 -18.82 5.74
CA GLY A 93 -8.53 -18.16 5.23
C GLY A 93 -8.59 -16.66 5.58
N THR A 94 -9.57 -15.96 5.01
CA THR A 94 -9.70 -14.50 5.13
C THR A 94 -10.01 -14.03 6.55
N ASP A 95 -10.80 -14.81 7.30
CA ASP A 95 -11.21 -14.48 8.67
C ASP A 95 -10.01 -14.33 9.59
N ARG A 96 -9.15 -15.35 9.63
CA ARG A 96 -7.97 -15.33 10.50
C ARG A 96 -6.89 -14.40 9.96
N LEU A 97 -6.69 -14.35 8.64
CA LEU A 97 -5.72 -13.44 8.03
C LEU A 97 -5.99 -12.00 8.44
N SER A 98 -7.26 -11.56 8.44
CA SER A 98 -7.62 -10.20 8.83
C SER A 98 -7.20 -9.80 10.25
N LEU A 99 -7.16 -10.76 11.18
CA LEU A 99 -6.76 -10.54 12.58
C LEU A 99 -5.23 -10.55 12.75
N GLU A 100 -4.50 -11.07 11.77
CA GLU A 100 -3.07 -11.36 11.86
C GLU A 100 -2.25 -10.64 10.78
N LEU A 101 -2.84 -9.68 10.06
CA LEU A 101 -2.17 -8.91 9.00
C LEU A 101 -0.83 -8.33 9.46
N PHE A 102 -0.74 -7.82 10.69
CA PHE A 102 0.46 -7.22 11.26
C PHE A 102 1.65 -8.18 11.35
N ILE A 103 1.42 -9.51 11.36
CA ILE A 103 2.48 -10.52 11.40
C ILE A 103 3.18 -10.64 10.04
N TYR A 104 2.43 -10.44 8.96
CA TYR A 104 2.83 -10.79 7.59
C TYR A 104 3.08 -9.57 6.71
N SER A 105 2.56 -8.40 7.07
CA SER A 105 2.67 -7.17 6.29
C SER A 105 4.11 -6.63 6.18
N ALA A 106 4.91 -6.78 7.23
CA ALA A 106 6.25 -6.18 7.33
C ALA A 106 7.20 -6.61 6.19
N GLY A 107 7.06 -7.84 5.69
CA GLY A 107 7.83 -8.32 4.55
C GLY A 107 7.19 -8.02 3.20
N LEU A 108 5.86 -8.15 3.10
CA LEU A 108 5.16 -8.05 1.82
C LEU A 108 5.08 -6.62 1.29
N PHE A 109 4.64 -5.68 2.13
CA PHE A 109 4.33 -4.33 1.66
C PHE A 109 5.53 -3.61 1.05
N PRO A 110 6.74 -3.62 1.64
CA PRO A 110 7.88 -2.93 1.06
C PRO A 110 8.42 -3.58 -0.23
N LEU A 111 8.03 -4.82 -0.54
CA LEU A 111 8.70 -5.62 -1.57
C LEU A 111 8.50 -5.05 -2.99
N LEU A 112 7.32 -4.53 -3.33
CA LEU A 112 6.98 -4.18 -4.72
C LEU A 112 7.96 -3.15 -5.32
N GLY A 113 8.34 -2.13 -4.56
CA GLY A 113 9.25 -1.08 -5.01
C GLY A 113 10.69 -1.55 -5.28
N HIS A 114 11.08 -2.73 -4.78
CA HIS A 114 12.43 -3.27 -4.91
C HIS A 114 12.47 -4.64 -5.60
N ALA A 115 11.32 -5.23 -5.87
CA ALA A 115 11.21 -6.55 -6.48
C ALA A 115 11.73 -6.55 -7.92
N ALA A 116 12.45 -7.62 -8.26
CA ALA A 116 12.81 -7.93 -9.64
C ALA A 116 11.53 -8.06 -10.51
N MET A 117 11.67 -7.78 -11.81
CA MET A 117 10.53 -7.75 -12.74
C MET A 117 9.69 -9.02 -12.69
N ASN A 118 10.32 -10.19 -12.61
CA ASN A 118 9.63 -11.48 -12.53
C ASN A 118 8.91 -11.74 -11.20
N ILE A 119 9.22 -11.00 -10.12
CA ILE A 119 8.62 -11.15 -8.79
C ILE A 119 7.40 -10.25 -8.63
N ARG A 120 7.41 -9.05 -9.21
CA ARG A 120 6.28 -8.10 -9.18
C ARG A 120 4.92 -8.74 -9.53
N PRO A 121 4.75 -9.48 -10.65
CA PRO A 121 3.46 -10.07 -10.98
C PRO A 121 3.01 -11.14 -9.98
N LEU A 122 3.94 -11.85 -9.33
CA LEU A 122 3.62 -12.85 -8.31
C LEU A 122 3.18 -12.20 -7.00
N LEU A 123 3.82 -11.08 -6.62
CA LEU A 123 3.40 -10.29 -5.47
C LEU A 123 2.00 -9.69 -5.68
N LEU A 124 1.72 -9.14 -6.87
CA LEU A 124 0.38 -8.64 -7.21
C LEU A 124 -0.67 -9.76 -7.11
N THR A 125 -0.36 -10.98 -7.58
CA THR A 125 -1.25 -12.13 -7.42
C THR A 125 -1.54 -12.43 -5.94
N VAL A 126 -0.55 -12.32 -5.05
CA VAL A 126 -0.77 -12.50 -3.60
C VAL A 126 -1.75 -11.45 -3.05
N TYR A 127 -1.62 -10.19 -3.46
CA TYR A 127 -2.53 -9.13 -3.03
C TYR A 127 -3.95 -9.33 -3.57
N GLU A 128 -4.09 -9.64 -4.86
CA GLU A 128 -5.36 -9.92 -5.51
C GLU A 128 -6.07 -11.12 -4.86
N THR A 129 -5.33 -12.19 -4.56
CA THR A 129 -5.90 -13.44 -4.04
C THR A 129 -6.25 -13.35 -2.55
N HIS A 130 -5.43 -12.65 -1.75
CA HIS A 130 -5.52 -12.74 -0.29
C HIS A 130 -5.90 -11.43 0.41
N PHE A 131 -5.62 -10.27 -0.20
CA PHE A 131 -5.87 -8.96 0.43
C PHE A 131 -7.15 -8.31 -0.08
N VAL A 132 -7.42 -8.35 -1.39
CA VAL A 132 -8.69 -7.83 -1.96
C VAL A 132 -9.93 -8.48 -1.31
N PRO A 133 -9.98 -9.81 -1.08
CA PRO A 133 -11.14 -10.44 -0.45
C PRO A 133 -11.36 -10.08 1.02
N LEU A 134 -10.40 -9.39 1.68
CA LEU A 134 -10.58 -8.94 3.06
C LEU A 134 -11.59 -7.79 3.16
N ARG A 135 -11.78 -7.02 2.08
CA ARG A 135 -12.68 -5.85 2.02
C ARG A 135 -12.41 -4.91 3.20
N GLU A 136 -13.45 -4.46 3.92
CA GLU A 136 -13.33 -3.56 5.07
C GLU A 136 -12.37 -4.06 6.17
N ARG A 137 -12.12 -5.38 6.25
CA ARG A 137 -11.19 -5.94 7.22
C ARG A 137 -9.71 -5.64 6.91
N LEU A 138 -9.41 -5.10 5.73
CA LEU A 138 -8.09 -4.59 5.36
C LEU A 138 -7.80 -3.21 5.98
N ARG A 139 -8.84 -2.46 6.39
CA ARG A 139 -8.72 -1.07 6.90
C ARG A 139 -7.60 -0.85 7.94
N PRO A 140 -7.36 -1.75 8.92
CA PRO A 140 -6.28 -1.56 9.91
C PRO A 140 -4.87 -1.55 9.32
N ALA A 141 -4.66 -2.18 8.16
CA ALA A 141 -3.36 -2.27 7.49
C ALA A 141 -3.30 -1.43 6.21
N LEU A 142 -4.37 -0.73 5.84
CA LEU A 142 -4.54 -0.12 4.52
C LEU A 142 -3.46 0.94 4.21
N SER A 143 -3.12 1.82 5.15
CA SER A 143 -2.08 2.84 4.94
C SER A 143 -0.70 2.22 4.66
N GLY A 144 -0.36 1.13 5.36
CA GLY A 144 0.84 0.35 5.09
C GLY A 144 0.79 -0.36 3.73
N PHE A 145 -0.36 -0.95 3.40
CA PHE A 145 -0.58 -1.61 2.11
C PHE A 145 -0.42 -0.63 0.95
N LEU A 146 -1.09 0.52 1.01
CA LEU A 146 -1.01 1.56 -0.02
C LEU A 146 0.42 2.09 -0.16
N SER A 147 1.12 2.35 0.95
CA SER A 147 2.53 2.75 0.91
C SER A 147 3.43 1.72 0.20
N GLY A 148 3.07 0.44 0.27
CA GLY A 148 3.79 -0.63 -0.42
C GLY A 148 3.41 -0.81 -1.90
N VAL A 149 2.15 -0.53 -2.26
CA VAL A 149 1.60 -0.79 -3.60
C VAL A 149 1.72 0.41 -4.54
N LEU A 150 1.63 1.64 -4.04
CA LEU A 150 1.72 2.87 -4.83
C LEU A 150 2.98 2.97 -5.71
N PRO A 151 4.17 2.47 -5.32
CA PRO A 151 5.33 2.41 -6.22
C PRO A 151 5.08 1.66 -7.54
N GLY A 152 4.09 0.76 -7.60
CA GLY A 152 3.70 0.06 -8.83
C GLY A 152 2.98 0.95 -9.86
N LEU A 153 2.59 2.18 -9.49
CA LEU A 153 2.02 3.19 -10.39
C LEU A 153 3.08 4.08 -11.05
N GLU A 154 4.31 3.58 -11.19
CA GLU A 154 5.35 4.26 -11.94
C GLU A 154 4.95 4.36 -13.42
N THR A 155 4.93 5.58 -13.97
CA THR A 155 4.53 5.83 -15.37
C THR A 155 5.43 5.06 -16.33
N GLY A 156 4.83 4.30 -17.25
CA GLY A 156 5.56 3.47 -18.21
C GLY A 156 5.96 2.09 -17.69
N SER A 157 5.56 1.71 -16.47
CA SER A 157 5.72 0.35 -15.99
C SER A 157 4.74 -0.62 -16.66
N ASP A 158 5.22 -1.80 -17.06
CA ASP A 158 4.40 -2.91 -17.58
C ASP A 158 3.33 -3.39 -16.57
N TYR A 159 3.45 -3.02 -15.30
CA TYR A 159 2.54 -3.39 -14.22
C TYR A 159 1.60 -2.26 -13.80
N PHE A 160 1.66 -1.10 -14.46
CA PHE A 160 0.87 0.07 -14.10
C PHE A 160 -0.63 -0.23 -14.08
N ASP A 161 -1.18 -0.73 -15.20
CA ASP A 161 -2.62 -0.98 -15.33
C ASP A 161 -3.11 -2.03 -14.33
N ARG A 162 -2.34 -3.10 -14.13
CA ARG A 162 -2.67 -4.15 -13.16
C ARG A 162 -2.64 -3.61 -11.72
N THR A 163 -1.67 -2.75 -11.40
CA THR A 163 -1.58 -2.11 -10.09
C THR A 163 -2.74 -1.14 -9.87
N ASN A 164 -3.11 -0.37 -10.91
CA ASN A 164 -4.26 0.52 -10.85
C ASN A 164 -5.56 -0.25 -10.61
N ALA A 165 -5.80 -1.33 -11.36
CA ALA A 165 -6.96 -2.21 -11.16
C ALA A 165 -6.97 -2.86 -9.76
N LEU A 166 -5.81 -3.26 -9.22
CA LEU A 166 -5.72 -3.74 -7.84
C LEU A 166 -6.19 -2.68 -6.85
N LEU A 167 -5.75 -1.42 -7.00
CA LEU A 167 -6.13 -0.33 -6.12
C LEU A 167 -7.62 0.04 -6.25
N GLU A 168 -8.20 -0.02 -7.44
CA GLU A 168 -9.64 0.15 -7.67
C GLU A 168 -10.46 -0.91 -6.90
N ASN A 169 -10.09 -2.18 -7.02
CA ASN A 169 -10.75 -3.27 -6.31
C ASN A 169 -10.63 -3.13 -4.78
N VAL A 170 -9.48 -2.66 -4.30
CA VAL A 170 -9.28 -2.37 -2.88
C VAL A 170 -10.13 -1.17 -2.43
N CYS A 171 -10.19 -0.11 -3.24
CA CYS A 171 -11.01 1.08 -2.98
C CYS A 171 -12.49 0.71 -2.84
N GLU A 172 -13.03 -0.11 -3.76
CA GLU A 172 -14.38 -0.65 -3.68
C GLU A 172 -14.58 -1.45 -2.38
N GLY A 173 -13.65 -2.36 -2.07
CA GLY A 173 -13.78 -3.27 -0.93
C GLY A 173 -13.68 -2.60 0.45
N VAL A 174 -12.87 -1.55 0.60
CA VAL A 174 -12.68 -0.84 1.88
C VAL A 174 -13.59 0.37 2.04
N GLY A 175 -14.28 0.78 0.98
CA GLY A 175 -15.07 2.01 0.93
C GLY A 175 -14.24 3.21 0.44
N PRO A 176 -14.68 3.92 -0.62
CA PRO A 176 -13.88 4.99 -1.25
C PRO A 176 -13.41 6.07 -0.29
N ALA A 177 -14.28 6.61 0.57
CA ALA A 177 -13.88 7.69 1.48
C ALA A 177 -12.79 7.24 2.49
N TYR A 178 -12.84 5.99 2.97
CA TYR A 178 -11.77 5.46 3.82
C TYR A 178 -10.47 5.25 3.02
N PHE A 179 -10.58 4.72 1.79
CA PHE A 179 -9.45 4.54 0.89
C PHE A 179 -8.70 5.86 0.65
N TYR A 180 -9.41 6.92 0.24
CA TYR A 180 -8.79 8.22 -0.01
C TYR A 180 -8.23 8.86 1.26
N THR A 181 -8.86 8.64 2.43
CA THR A 181 -8.26 9.03 3.72
C THR A 181 -6.86 8.43 3.89
N CYS A 182 -6.70 7.14 3.59
CA CYS A 182 -5.39 6.48 3.67
C CYS A 182 -4.42 6.92 2.56
N ILE A 183 -4.90 7.26 1.36
CA ILE A 183 -4.08 7.90 0.31
C ILE A 183 -3.50 9.24 0.83
N TRP A 184 -4.33 10.07 1.46
CA TRP A 184 -3.88 11.34 2.04
C TRP A 184 -2.89 11.15 3.19
N GLN A 185 -3.07 10.11 4.02
CA GLN A 185 -2.08 9.72 5.04
C GLN A 185 -0.74 9.33 4.39
N CYS A 186 -0.75 8.56 3.30
CA CYS A 186 0.46 8.23 2.55
C CYS A 186 1.15 9.48 2.01
N ILE A 187 0.40 10.40 1.39
CA ILE A 187 0.94 11.66 0.85
C ILE A 187 1.56 12.51 1.97
N ARG A 188 0.88 12.61 3.13
CA ARG A 188 1.40 13.35 4.29
C ARG A 188 2.71 12.77 4.80
N SER A 189 2.78 11.46 5.01
CA SER A 189 3.82 10.82 5.81
C SER A 189 4.97 10.17 5.02
N ASN A 190 4.84 9.95 3.71
CA ASN A 190 5.79 9.14 2.95
C ASN A 190 6.19 9.79 1.60
N SER A 191 7.34 10.48 1.57
CA SER A 191 7.82 11.21 0.38
C SER A 191 7.96 10.35 -0.88
N PRO A 192 8.59 9.14 -0.84
CA PRO A 192 8.71 8.26 -2.00
C PRO A 192 7.39 7.92 -2.73
N VAL A 193 6.26 7.91 -2.03
CA VAL A 193 4.96 7.55 -2.62
C VAL A 193 4.06 8.74 -2.92
N ARG A 194 4.48 9.97 -2.61
CA ARG A 194 3.67 11.19 -2.85
C ARG A 194 3.30 11.34 -4.31
N LEU A 195 4.26 11.23 -5.20
CA LEU A 195 4.03 11.39 -6.64
C LEU A 195 3.01 10.37 -7.17
N PRO A 196 3.21 9.04 -7.02
CA PRO A 196 2.23 8.07 -7.52
C PRO A 196 0.86 8.20 -6.85
N ALA A 197 0.81 8.56 -5.55
CA ALA A 197 -0.46 8.80 -4.86
C ALA A 197 -1.24 9.98 -5.44
N ILE A 198 -0.59 11.13 -5.66
CA ILE A 198 -1.22 12.32 -6.24
C ILE A 198 -1.65 12.04 -7.67
N SER A 199 -0.79 11.38 -8.46
CA SER A 199 -1.11 10.97 -9.82
C SER A 199 -2.33 10.04 -9.86
N TYR A 200 -2.46 9.11 -8.91
CA TYR A 200 -3.64 8.26 -8.77
C TYR A 200 -4.90 9.09 -8.50
N VAL A 201 -4.86 10.03 -7.55
CA VAL A 201 -6.02 10.90 -7.28
C VAL A 201 -6.40 11.70 -8.53
N LEU A 202 -5.43 12.27 -9.23
CA LEU A 202 -5.65 13.02 -10.47
C LEU A 202 -6.24 12.17 -11.61
N SER A 203 -5.79 10.92 -11.78
CA SER A 203 -6.29 10.04 -12.83
C SER A 203 -7.70 9.52 -12.54
N HIS A 204 -8.07 9.45 -11.26
CA HIS A 204 -9.39 9.02 -10.80
C HIS A 204 -10.38 10.17 -10.59
N TYR A 205 -9.92 11.42 -10.75
CA TYR A 205 -10.79 12.59 -10.71
C TYR A 205 -11.59 12.72 -12.02
N SER A 206 -12.92 12.74 -11.92
CA SER A 206 -13.78 12.95 -13.09
C SER A 206 -14.07 14.43 -13.28
N ARG A 207 -13.50 15.02 -14.34
CA ARG A 207 -13.79 16.42 -14.75
C ARG A 207 -15.23 16.63 -15.24
N LYS A 208 -15.99 15.56 -15.44
CA LYS A 208 -17.40 15.62 -15.87
C LYS A 208 -18.37 15.74 -14.70
N LEU A 209 -17.89 15.45 -13.48
CA LEU A 209 -18.67 15.51 -12.26
C LEU A 209 -18.27 16.75 -11.46
N THR A 210 -19.20 17.26 -10.67
CA THR A 210 -18.89 18.32 -9.70
C THR A 210 -18.06 17.72 -8.54
N MET A 211 -17.42 18.57 -7.74
CA MET A 211 -16.77 18.10 -6.50
C MET A 211 -17.79 17.51 -5.50
N GLU A 212 -19.04 17.98 -5.51
CA GLU A 212 -20.11 17.48 -4.63
C GLU A 212 -20.48 16.02 -4.93
N ASP A 213 -20.47 15.64 -6.21
CA ASP A 213 -20.76 14.27 -6.65
C ASP A 213 -19.61 13.28 -6.38
N GLN A 214 -18.41 13.78 -6.06
CA GLN A 214 -17.21 12.98 -5.81
C GLN A 214 -16.48 13.34 -4.51
N LEU A 215 -17.23 13.79 -3.49
CA LEU A 215 -16.69 14.18 -2.17
C LEU A 215 -15.86 13.09 -1.49
N TYR A 216 -16.10 11.81 -1.82
CA TYR A 216 -15.31 10.69 -1.29
C TYR A 216 -13.80 10.83 -1.58
N LEU A 217 -13.40 11.58 -2.61
CA LEU A 217 -11.99 11.87 -2.91
C LEU A 217 -11.29 12.67 -1.82
N MET A 218 -12.04 13.48 -1.05
CA MET A 218 -11.50 14.22 0.11
C MET A 218 -11.21 13.30 1.31
N GLY A 219 -11.75 12.09 1.29
CA GLY A 219 -11.73 11.16 2.41
C GLY A 219 -12.65 11.58 3.56
N ASN A 220 -12.49 10.94 4.71
CA ASN A 220 -13.27 11.16 5.93
C ASN A 220 -12.64 12.23 6.84
N ASP A 221 -11.41 12.67 6.54
CA ASP A 221 -10.66 13.61 7.36
C ASP A 221 -10.00 14.67 6.47
N VAL A 222 -10.63 15.84 6.43
CA VAL A 222 -10.19 16.99 5.61
C VAL A 222 -8.86 17.55 6.11
N ASP A 223 -8.57 17.50 7.42
CA ASP A 223 -7.29 18.00 7.95
C ASP A 223 -6.12 17.12 7.48
N ILE A 224 -6.31 15.81 7.44
CA ILE A 224 -5.31 14.89 6.87
C ILE A 224 -5.08 15.19 5.39
N MET A 225 -6.15 15.42 4.62
CA MET A 225 -6.07 15.77 3.20
C MET A 225 -5.30 17.07 2.98
N VAL A 226 -5.66 18.15 3.68
CA VAL A 226 -5.00 19.45 3.59
C VAL A 226 -3.54 19.36 4.05
N SER A 227 -3.26 18.66 5.15
CA SER A 227 -1.90 18.40 5.61
C SER A 227 -1.07 17.62 4.60
N GLY A 228 -1.68 16.65 3.91
CA GLY A 228 -1.06 15.89 2.82
C GLY A 228 -0.70 16.77 1.64
N LEU A 229 -1.63 17.60 1.18
CA LEU A 229 -1.38 18.57 0.10
C LEU A 229 -0.26 19.56 0.45
N CYS A 230 -0.28 20.12 1.65
CA CYS A 230 0.81 20.97 2.14
C CYS A 230 2.16 20.22 2.11
N ALA A 231 2.20 18.97 2.61
CA ALA A 231 3.41 18.17 2.60
C ALA A 231 3.94 17.88 1.18
N ALA A 232 3.04 17.72 0.19
CA ALA A 232 3.41 17.56 -1.21
C ALA A 232 3.94 18.86 -1.84
N ILE A 233 3.36 20.01 -1.50
CA ILE A 233 3.84 21.32 -1.95
C ILE A 233 5.22 21.65 -1.35
N TYR A 234 5.49 21.22 -0.12
CA TYR A 234 6.80 21.36 0.52
C TYR A 234 7.82 20.29 0.09
N ASP A 235 7.44 19.32 -0.76
CA ASP A 235 8.32 18.22 -1.13
C ASP A 235 9.57 18.72 -1.88
N PRO A 236 10.76 18.13 -1.64
CA PRO A 236 11.98 18.51 -2.36
C PRO A 236 11.91 18.24 -3.87
N SER A 237 11.04 17.35 -4.34
CA SER A 237 10.86 17.03 -5.76
C SER A 237 9.94 18.04 -6.44
N ILE A 238 10.46 18.69 -7.49
CA ILE A 238 9.67 19.60 -8.34
C ILE A 238 8.49 18.86 -8.99
N LEU A 239 8.64 17.57 -9.31
CA LEU A 239 7.56 16.78 -9.91
C LEU A 239 6.38 16.62 -8.94
N VAL A 240 6.66 16.35 -7.66
CA VAL A 240 5.61 16.25 -6.62
C VAL A 240 4.92 17.60 -6.45
N GLN A 241 5.69 18.69 -6.38
CA GLN A 241 5.14 20.05 -6.26
C GLN A 241 4.23 20.41 -7.45
N ARG A 242 4.65 20.07 -8.68
CA ARG A 242 3.85 20.29 -9.89
C ARG A 242 2.54 19.51 -9.84
N SER A 243 2.58 18.21 -9.53
CA SER A 243 1.38 17.39 -9.44
C SER A 243 0.44 17.85 -8.32
N ALA A 244 0.98 18.32 -7.18
CA ALA A 244 0.17 18.88 -6.10
C ALA A 244 -0.56 20.17 -6.53
N LEU A 245 0.14 21.08 -7.22
CA LEU A 245 -0.49 22.29 -7.78
C LEU A 245 -1.52 21.95 -8.87
N ASP A 246 -1.25 20.96 -9.73
CA ASP A 246 -2.21 20.48 -10.72
C ASP A 246 -3.48 19.93 -10.05
N LEU A 247 -3.34 19.24 -8.92
CA LEU A 247 -4.47 18.77 -8.10
C LEU A 247 -5.25 19.93 -7.50
N LEU A 248 -4.57 20.95 -6.96
CA LEU A 248 -5.22 22.16 -6.45
C LEU A 248 -6.03 22.88 -7.53
N ILE A 249 -5.48 23.04 -8.74
CA ILE A 249 -6.18 23.67 -9.88
C ILE A 249 -7.46 22.89 -10.22
N VAL A 250 -7.37 21.57 -10.26
CA VAL A 250 -8.46 20.71 -10.75
C VAL A 250 -9.53 20.43 -9.70
N CYS A 251 -9.13 20.16 -8.46
CA CYS A 251 -10.04 19.67 -7.41
C CYS A 251 -10.44 20.78 -6.43
N PHE A 252 -9.60 21.80 -6.23
CA PHE A 252 -9.79 22.81 -5.18
C PHE A 252 -9.52 24.24 -5.70
N PRO A 253 -10.26 24.70 -6.72
CA PRO A 253 -10.10 26.07 -7.24
C PRO A 253 -10.37 27.11 -6.16
N MET A 254 -9.92 28.37 -6.35
CA MET A 254 -9.99 29.39 -5.28
C MET A 254 -11.41 29.74 -4.82
N ASN A 255 -12.41 29.50 -5.67
CA ASN A 255 -13.82 29.66 -5.38
C ASN A 255 -14.51 28.37 -4.89
N ASN A 256 -13.74 27.36 -4.45
CA ASN A 256 -14.32 26.14 -3.90
C ASN A 256 -15.09 26.43 -2.61
N ASN A 257 -16.16 25.65 -2.39
CA ASN A 257 -17.02 25.75 -1.21
C ASN A 257 -16.82 24.56 -0.24
N GLN A 258 -15.95 23.61 -0.60
CA GLN A 258 -15.73 22.37 0.14
C GLN A 258 -14.75 22.56 1.30
N LEU A 259 -13.85 23.55 1.22
CA LEU A 259 -12.83 23.81 2.24
C LEU A 259 -13.19 25.03 3.10
N LEU A 260 -12.83 24.94 4.39
CA LEU A 260 -12.94 26.08 5.28
C LEU A 260 -11.91 27.15 4.91
N TYR A 261 -12.19 28.40 5.28
CA TYR A 261 -11.26 29.50 5.10
C TYR A 261 -9.87 29.22 5.70
N SER A 262 -9.83 28.63 6.91
CA SER A 262 -8.57 28.25 7.56
C SER A 262 -7.76 27.22 6.77
N ASP A 263 -8.43 26.30 6.09
CA ASP A 263 -7.79 25.27 5.26
C ASP A 263 -7.21 25.90 3.98
N MET A 264 -7.96 26.80 3.35
CA MET A 264 -7.49 27.56 2.20
C MET A 264 -6.28 28.43 2.56
N VAL A 265 -6.28 29.08 3.73
CA VAL A 265 -5.13 29.86 4.20
C VAL A 265 -3.88 28.96 4.31
N ARG A 266 -4.01 27.73 4.84
CA ARG A 266 -2.88 26.79 4.92
C ARG A 266 -2.35 26.39 3.55
N LEU A 267 -3.25 26.04 2.61
CA LEU A 267 -2.88 25.65 1.25
C LEU A 267 -2.20 26.80 0.50
N VAL A 268 -2.75 28.01 0.57
CA VAL A 268 -2.16 29.20 -0.05
C VAL A 268 -0.80 29.53 0.56
N THR A 269 -0.68 29.48 1.88
CA THR A 269 0.60 29.72 2.57
C THR A 269 1.66 28.73 2.10
N ALA A 270 1.31 27.44 1.98
CA ALA A 270 2.21 26.43 1.44
C ALA A 270 2.55 26.72 -0.04
N ALA A 271 1.56 26.97 -0.88
CA ALA A 271 1.73 27.17 -2.31
C ALA A 271 2.62 28.38 -2.63
N LEU A 272 2.52 29.47 -1.87
CA LEU A 272 3.38 30.66 -2.04
C LEU A 272 4.87 30.36 -1.84
N THR A 273 5.22 29.36 -1.02
CA THR A 273 6.63 28.96 -0.84
C THR A 273 7.26 28.41 -2.12
N THR A 274 6.46 27.94 -3.09
CA THR A 274 6.96 27.47 -4.38
C THR A 274 7.60 28.57 -5.21
N ILE A 275 7.25 29.85 -4.99
CA ILE A 275 7.86 31.01 -5.65
C ILE A 275 9.36 31.05 -5.37
N LEU A 276 9.78 30.67 -4.17
CA LEU A 276 11.18 30.66 -3.74
C LEU A 276 12.02 29.65 -4.53
N ARG A 277 11.39 28.66 -5.20
CA ARG A 277 12.07 27.67 -6.04
C ARG A 277 12.55 28.26 -7.36
N ARG A 278 12.04 29.44 -7.76
CA ARG A 278 12.35 30.10 -9.04
C ARG A 278 12.13 29.22 -10.27
N ASP A 279 11.19 28.27 -10.18
CA ASP A 279 10.83 27.37 -11.27
C ASP A 279 9.62 27.93 -12.03
N MET A 280 9.78 28.17 -13.33
CA MET A 280 8.72 28.75 -14.17
C MET A 280 7.49 27.84 -14.31
N SER A 281 7.66 26.52 -14.23
CA SER A 281 6.57 25.57 -14.31
C SER A 281 5.68 25.60 -13.06
N LEU A 282 6.29 25.73 -11.89
CA LEU A 282 5.59 25.93 -10.61
C LEU A 282 4.90 27.28 -10.57
N ASN A 283 5.62 28.36 -10.92
CA ASN A 283 5.06 29.71 -10.93
C ASN A 283 3.81 29.81 -11.80
N ARG A 284 3.85 29.25 -13.03
CA ARG A 284 2.67 29.24 -13.92
C ARG A 284 1.46 28.56 -13.27
N ARG A 285 1.64 27.37 -12.69
CA ARG A 285 0.56 26.62 -12.01
C ARG A 285 0.02 27.38 -10.80
N LEU A 286 0.90 27.95 -10.00
CA LEU A 286 0.50 28.75 -8.84
C LEU A 286 -0.36 29.95 -9.26
N TYR A 287 0.09 30.71 -10.26
CA TYR A 287 -0.70 31.84 -10.79
C TYR A 287 -2.02 31.37 -11.39
N SER A 288 -2.01 30.28 -12.14
CA SER A 288 -3.23 29.68 -12.68
C SER A 288 -4.24 29.31 -11.60
N TRP A 289 -3.78 28.75 -10.49
CA TRP A 289 -4.62 28.40 -9.35
C TRP A 289 -5.16 29.64 -8.64
N LEU A 290 -4.31 30.62 -8.34
CA LEU A 290 -4.69 31.85 -7.65
C LEU A 290 -5.70 32.70 -8.44
N LEU A 291 -5.56 32.72 -9.76
CA LEU A 291 -6.39 33.54 -10.65
C LEU A 291 -7.58 32.78 -11.26
N ASN A 292 -7.69 31.47 -11.00
CA ASN A 292 -8.61 30.54 -11.67
C ASN A 292 -8.53 30.58 -13.21
N SER A 293 -7.38 30.94 -13.79
CA SER A 293 -7.26 31.19 -15.23
C SER A 293 -7.27 29.93 -16.10
N ASP A 294 -7.13 28.74 -15.52
CA ASP A 294 -7.20 27.44 -16.22
C ASP A 294 -8.50 26.66 -15.95
N VAL A 295 -9.42 27.21 -15.17
CA VAL A 295 -10.76 26.62 -15.00
C VAL A 295 -11.55 27.01 -16.24
N ASN A 296 -11.64 26.09 -17.21
CA ASN A 296 -12.50 26.26 -18.39
C ASN A 296 -13.87 26.82 -17.94
N PRO A 297 -14.33 27.95 -18.50
CA PRO A 297 -15.65 28.47 -18.21
C PRO A 297 -16.67 27.56 -18.90
N GLN A 298 -17.08 26.49 -18.22
CA GLN A 298 -18.25 25.72 -18.62
C GLN A 298 -19.43 26.21 -17.78
N TYR A 299 -20.24 27.04 -18.44
CA TYR A 299 -21.68 27.12 -18.23
C TYR A 299 -22.32 25.73 -18.23
#